data_AF-A0A1V6HYV6-F1
#
_entry.id   AF-A0A1V6HYV6-F1
#
_cell.length_a   1.000
_cell.length_b   1.000
_cell.length_c   1.000
_cell.angle_alpha   90.00
_cell.angle_beta   90.00
_cell.angle_gamma   90.00
#
_symmetry.space_group_name_H-M   'P 1'
#
loop_
_entity.id
_entity.type
_entity.pdbx_description
1 polymer ?
#
loop_
_entity_poly.entity_id
_entity_poly.type
_entity_poly.pdbx_seq_one_letter_code
_entity_poly.pdbx_strand_id
1 'polypeptide(L)'
;MLDLQLIQDELKKRPNEDRNITVVCLGKELAVDSAIEEWNKKHPVNKIEVIELKTDKKYGNFLIHKPDEAKVNIERKGDKAIIEILDFISPTIIERLNIDNTLFKVKIPDFRSMIDYILIDTNYDGKTFHIVYSDVPEKKDDLIKGKYELEIPAVKTKIAVKIVDMLGEEILISKEI
;
A
#
# COMPACT_ATOMS: atom_id res chain seq x y z
N MET A 1 -3.64 -16.47 25.60
CA MET A 1 -4.27 -16.35 26.95
C MET A 1 -3.57 -15.39 27.92
N LEU A 2 -2.23 -15.26 27.91
CA LEU A 2 -1.50 -14.41 28.85
C LEU A 2 -1.95 -12.94 28.84
N ASP A 3 -2.19 -12.37 27.67
CA ASP A 3 -2.56 -10.94 27.55
C ASP A 3 -3.89 -10.62 28.23
N LEU A 4 -4.88 -11.53 28.13
CA LEU A 4 -6.14 -11.38 28.85
C LEU A 4 -5.93 -11.43 30.37
N GLN A 5 -5.03 -12.29 30.85
CA GLN A 5 -4.70 -12.35 32.28
C GLN A 5 -4.07 -11.04 32.75
N LEU A 6 -3.17 -10.46 31.97
CA LEU A 6 -2.55 -9.17 32.28
C LEU A 6 -3.57 -8.03 32.38
N ILE A 7 -4.58 -8.03 31.50
CA ILE A 7 -5.70 -7.07 31.58
C ILE A 7 -6.45 -7.23 32.92
N GLN A 8 -6.78 -8.46 33.29
CA GLN A 8 -7.48 -8.74 34.55
C GLN A 8 -6.68 -8.31 35.77
N ASP A 9 -5.38 -8.57 35.77
CA ASP A 9 -4.50 -8.20 36.88
C ASP A 9 -4.31 -6.69 36.99
N GLU A 10 -4.36 -5.96 35.88
CA GLU A 10 -4.36 -4.50 35.89
C GLU A 10 -5.69 -3.92 36.42
N LEU A 11 -6.83 -4.51 36.07
CA LEU A 11 -8.13 -4.10 36.61
C LEU A 11 -8.23 -4.29 38.12
N LYS A 12 -7.67 -5.38 38.67
CA LYS A 12 -7.63 -5.61 40.12
C LYS A 12 -6.92 -4.48 40.87
N LYS A 13 -5.96 -3.79 40.23
CA LYS A 13 -5.25 -2.64 40.80
C LYS A 13 -6.06 -1.34 40.70
N ARG A 14 -7.17 -1.34 39.97
CA ARG A 14 -8.02 -0.17 39.68
C ARG A 14 -9.49 -0.46 40.05
N PRO A 15 -9.82 -0.62 41.34
CA PRO A 15 -11.15 -1.05 41.78
C PRO A 15 -12.29 -0.08 41.43
N ASN A 16 -11.97 1.18 41.10
CA ASN A 16 -12.94 2.20 40.71
C ASN A 16 -13.03 2.39 39.18
N GLU A 17 -12.33 1.57 38.39
CA GLU A 17 -12.40 1.62 36.93
C GLU A 17 -13.67 0.92 36.45
N ASP A 18 -14.58 1.66 35.83
CA ASP A 18 -15.84 1.14 35.28
C ASP A 18 -15.87 1.14 33.74
N ARG A 19 -14.87 1.74 33.09
CA ARG A 19 -14.82 1.82 31.62
C ARG A 19 -14.60 0.46 30.99
N ASN A 20 -15.18 0.30 29.81
CA ASN A 20 -14.87 -0.82 28.92
C ASN A 20 -13.44 -0.70 28.37
N ILE A 21 -12.92 -1.83 27.92
CA ILE A 21 -11.53 -1.99 27.50
C ILE A 21 -11.53 -2.34 26.03
N THR A 22 -10.86 -1.53 25.22
CA THR A 22 -10.58 -1.85 23.83
C THR A 22 -9.14 -2.32 23.71
N VAL A 23 -8.96 -3.57 23.28
CA VAL A 23 -7.65 -4.15 23.01
C VAL A 23 -7.40 -4.07 21.51
N VAL A 24 -6.31 -3.41 21.11
CA VAL A 24 -5.88 -3.35 19.71
C VAL A 24 -4.71 -4.30 19.54
N CYS A 25 -4.83 -5.28 18.65
CA CYS A 25 -3.78 -6.25 18.38
C CYS A 25 -3.60 -6.49 16.88
N LEU A 26 -2.43 -6.99 16.48
CA LEU A 26 -2.19 -7.39 15.09
C LEU A 26 -2.91 -8.70 14.76
N GLY A 27 -2.98 -9.63 15.70
CA GLY A 27 -3.63 -10.93 15.56
C GLY A 27 -4.02 -11.49 16.93
N LYS A 28 -4.92 -12.48 16.96
CA LYS A 28 -5.31 -13.19 18.19
C LYS A 28 -5.39 -14.71 18.00
N GLU A 29 -5.26 -15.46 19.10
CA GLU A 29 -5.55 -16.89 19.11
C GLU A 29 -7.05 -17.13 18.98
N LEU A 30 -7.49 -18.22 18.32
CA LEU A 30 -8.92 -18.54 18.14
C LEU A 30 -9.69 -18.65 19.46
N ALA A 31 -9.03 -19.07 20.54
CA ALA A 31 -9.64 -19.21 21.86
C ALA A 31 -9.97 -17.87 22.55
N VAL A 32 -9.42 -16.75 22.06
CA VAL A 32 -9.61 -15.42 22.67
C VAL A 32 -11.07 -14.99 22.60
N ASP A 33 -11.76 -15.28 21.50
CA ASP A 33 -13.16 -14.85 21.30
C ASP A 33 -14.09 -15.46 22.35
N SER A 34 -14.01 -16.78 22.54
CA SER A 34 -14.81 -17.48 23.55
C SER A 34 -14.48 -16.99 24.97
N ALA A 35 -13.20 -16.73 25.27
CA ALA A 35 -12.78 -16.24 26.59
C ALA A 35 -13.33 -14.83 26.88
N ILE A 36 -13.35 -13.95 25.88
CA ILE A 36 -13.89 -12.59 26.00
C ILE A 36 -15.42 -12.62 26.13
N GLU A 37 -16.10 -13.45 25.36
CA GLU A 37 -17.55 -13.65 25.49
C GLU A 37 -17.93 -14.10 26.90
N GLU A 38 -17.17 -15.03 27.48
CA GLU A 38 -17.40 -15.50 28.85
C GLU A 38 -17.15 -14.39 29.88
N TRP A 39 -16.07 -13.62 29.72
CA TRP A 39 -15.77 -12.47 30.56
C TRP A 39 -16.90 -11.43 30.54
N ASN A 40 -17.33 -11.04 29.34
CA ASN A 40 -18.35 -10.00 29.12
C ASN A 40 -19.75 -10.40 29.63
N LYS A 41 -20.04 -11.70 29.77
CA LYS A 41 -21.27 -12.20 30.41
C LYS A 41 -21.23 -12.06 31.92
N LYS A 42 -20.05 -12.24 32.53
CA LYS A 42 -19.85 -12.24 33.99
C LYS A 42 -19.65 -10.83 34.56
N HIS A 43 -19.25 -9.86 33.73
CA HIS A 43 -18.91 -8.52 34.18
C HIS A 43 -19.83 -7.47 33.54
N PRO A 44 -20.60 -6.71 34.34
CA PRO A 44 -21.46 -5.65 33.82
C PRO A 44 -20.69 -4.41 33.34
N VAL A 45 -19.50 -4.19 33.91
CA VAL A 45 -18.53 -3.13 33.59
C VAL A 45 -17.19 -3.76 33.15
N ASN A 46 -16.26 -2.98 32.60
CA ASN A 46 -15.00 -3.50 32.05
C ASN A 46 -15.17 -4.58 30.98
N LYS A 47 -16.17 -4.40 30.10
CA LYS A 47 -16.31 -5.29 28.95
C LYS A 47 -15.11 -5.13 28.01
N ILE A 48 -14.63 -6.23 27.49
CA ILE A 48 -13.48 -6.27 26.58
C ILE A 48 -14.00 -6.34 25.15
N GLU A 49 -13.51 -5.43 24.31
CA GLU A 49 -13.65 -5.43 22.86
C GLU A 49 -12.26 -5.58 22.24
N VAL A 50 -12.16 -6.34 21.13
CA VAL A 50 -10.89 -6.54 20.42
C VAL A 50 -11.00 -5.99 19.01
N ILE A 51 -10.06 -5.13 18.67
CA ILE A 51 -9.79 -4.68 17.31
C ILE A 51 -8.57 -5.47 16.81
N GLU A 52 -8.81 -6.48 15.98
CA GLU A 52 -7.76 -7.28 15.36
C GLU A 52 -7.40 -6.67 14.00
N LEU A 53 -6.29 -5.95 13.92
CA LEU A 53 -5.93 -5.17 12.74
C LEU A 53 -5.74 -6.02 11.47
N LYS A 54 -5.38 -7.31 11.56
CA LYS A 54 -5.27 -8.15 10.34
C LYS A 54 -6.61 -8.44 9.66
N THR A 55 -7.72 -8.38 10.40
CA THR A 55 -9.04 -8.81 9.92
C THR A 55 -10.09 -7.70 10.02
N ASP A 56 -9.81 -6.64 10.77
CA ASP A 56 -10.72 -5.52 10.98
C ASP A 56 -10.88 -4.70 9.69
N LYS A 57 -12.10 -4.68 9.14
CA LYS A 57 -12.39 -3.98 7.88
C LYS A 57 -12.32 -2.46 7.99
N LYS A 58 -12.43 -1.91 9.20
CA LYS A 58 -12.46 -0.47 9.44
C LYS A 58 -11.07 0.06 9.75
N TYR A 59 -10.34 -0.60 10.63
CA TYR A 59 -9.05 -0.15 11.15
C TYR A 59 -7.87 -0.96 10.63
N GLY A 60 -8.12 -2.08 9.96
CA GLY A 60 -7.11 -3.03 9.54
C GLY A 60 -6.87 -3.13 8.05
N ASN A 61 -7.77 -2.56 7.24
CA ASN A 61 -7.77 -2.75 5.79
C ASN A 61 -6.45 -2.30 5.12
N PHE A 62 -5.79 -1.27 5.65
CA PHE A 62 -4.49 -0.80 5.14
C PHE A 62 -3.32 -1.77 5.36
N LEU A 63 -3.50 -2.82 6.18
CA LEU A 63 -2.53 -3.91 6.33
C LEU A 63 -2.71 -4.98 5.26
N ILE A 64 -3.82 -4.96 4.51
CA ILE A 64 -4.04 -5.85 3.38
C ILE A 64 -3.29 -5.27 2.19
N HIS A 65 -2.10 -5.81 1.95
CA HIS A 65 -1.30 -5.44 0.79
C HIS A 65 -2.04 -5.75 -0.52
N LYS A 66 -2.11 -4.75 -1.40
CA LYS A 66 -2.64 -4.86 -2.74
C LYS A 66 -1.62 -4.22 -3.69
N PRO A 67 -1.14 -4.96 -4.69
CA PRO A 67 -0.10 -4.47 -5.57
C PRO A 67 -0.55 -3.22 -6.32
N ASP A 68 0.40 -2.34 -6.62
CA ASP A 68 0.22 -1.27 -7.60
C ASP A 68 -0.25 -1.82 -8.96
N GLU A 69 -1.05 -1.00 -9.66
CA GLU A 69 -1.51 -1.27 -11.02
C GLU A 69 -1.13 -0.12 -11.94
N ALA A 70 -0.61 -0.41 -13.12
CA ALA A 70 -0.25 0.62 -14.10
C ALA A 70 -0.55 0.20 -15.53
N LYS A 71 -0.98 1.18 -16.34
CA LYS A 71 -1.19 1.02 -17.78
C LYS A 71 -0.12 1.80 -18.51
N VAL A 72 0.80 1.08 -19.16
CA VAL A 72 1.92 1.69 -19.88
C VAL A 72 1.87 1.29 -21.34
N ASN A 73 1.92 2.27 -22.23
CA ASN A 73 2.14 2.02 -23.65
C ASN A 73 3.63 2.08 -23.97
N ILE A 74 4.12 1.10 -24.71
CA ILE A 74 5.52 0.99 -25.15
C ILE A 74 5.51 0.64 -26.63
N GLU A 75 6.09 1.51 -27.45
CA GLU A 75 6.10 1.39 -28.91
C GLU A 75 7.47 1.78 -29.48
N ARG A 76 7.87 1.12 -30.57
CA ARG A 76 9.01 1.56 -31.37
C ARG A 76 8.57 2.56 -32.44
N LYS A 77 9.32 3.65 -32.59
CA LYS A 77 9.25 4.57 -33.73
C LYS A 77 10.65 4.80 -34.27
N GLY A 78 10.98 4.13 -35.37
CA GLY A 78 12.32 4.16 -35.95
C GLY A 78 13.36 3.58 -34.99
N ASP A 79 14.35 4.39 -34.64
CA ASP A 79 15.46 4.10 -33.71
C ASP A 79 15.14 4.49 -32.25
N LYS A 80 13.86 4.73 -31.93
CA LYS A 80 13.44 5.18 -30.59
C LYS A 80 12.31 4.35 -30.02
N ALA A 81 12.31 4.20 -28.69
CA ALA A 81 11.18 3.75 -27.90
C ALA A 81 10.36 4.95 -27.41
N ILE A 82 9.05 4.92 -27.65
CA ILE A 82 8.08 5.83 -27.05
C ILE A 82 7.41 5.10 -25.91
N ILE A 83 7.51 5.67 -24.71
CA ILE A 83 6.97 5.11 -23.48
C ILE A 83 6.00 6.13 -22.90
N GLU A 84 4.76 5.71 -22.63
CA GLU A 84 3.72 6.59 -22.10
C GLU A 84 2.98 5.90 -20.96
N ILE A 85 2.99 6.51 -19.78
CA ILE A 85 2.21 6.09 -18.63
C ILE A 85 0.80 6.64 -18.86
N LEU A 86 -0.15 5.75 -19.14
CA LEU A 86 -1.54 6.11 -19.42
C LEU A 86 -2.37 6.21 -18.15
N ASP A 87 -2.07 5.37 -17.16
CA ASP A 87 -2.76 5.34 -15.89
C ASP A 87 -1.89 4.64 -14.83
N PHE A 88 -2.12 4.99 -13.55
CA PHE A 88 -1.46 4.38 -12.41
C PHE A 88 -2.38 4.44 -11.19
N ILE A 89 -2.43 3.37 -10.41
CA ILE A 89 -3.22 3.26 -9.19
C ILE A 89 -2.37 2.58 -8.13
N SER A 90 -2.17 3.26 -6.99
CA SER A 90 -1.68 2.66 -5.76
C SER A 90 -2.85 2.43 -4.80
N PRO A 91 -3.34 1.17 -4.65
CA PRO A 91 -4.44 0.88 -3.75
C PRO A 91 -4.11 1.26 -2.30
N THR A 92 -2.86 1.09 -1.87
CA THR A 92 -2.44 1.39 -0.50
C THR A 92 -2.45 2.90 -0.21
N ILE A 93 -2.01 3.75 -1.15
CA ILE A 93 -2.15 5.22 -1.01
C ILE A 93 -3.63 5.61 -0.89
N ILE A 94 -4.47 5.08 -1.79
CA ILE A 94 -5.90 5.40 -1.80
C ILE A 94 -6.57 4.97 -0.49
N GLU A 95 -6.26 3.76 0.00
CA GLU A 95 -6.81 3.29 1.27
C GLU A 95 -6.37 4.18 2.43
N ARG A 96 -5.09 4.55 2.53
CA ARG A 96 -4.58 5.44 3.59
C ARG A 96 -5.23 6.82 3.57
N LEU A 97 -5.41 7.42 2.39
CA LEU A 97 -6.09 8.71 2.24
C LEU A 97 -7.58 8.66 2.62
N ASN A 98 -8.19 7.48 2.56
CA ASN A 98 -9.58 7.25 2.93
C ASN A 98 -9.80 6.81 4.39
N ILE A 99 -8.75 6.51 5.17
CA ILE A 99 -8.88 6.05 6.57
C ILE A 99 -9.69 7.04 7.42
N ASP A 100 -9.43 8.34 7.27
CA ASP A 100 -10.08 9.39 8.04
C ASP A 100 -11.32 10.00 7.36
N ASN A 101 -11.57 9.63 6.10
CA ASN A 101 -12.62 10.21 5.26
C ASN A 101 -13.84 9.28 5.17
N THR A 102 -14.75 9.39 6.13
CA THR A 102 -15.98 8.59 6.20
C THR A 102 -17.08 9.04 5.24
N LEU A 103 -17.01 10.28 4.73
CA LEU A 103 -18.07 10.91 3.93
C LEU A 103 -17.76 11.00 2.43
N PHE A 104 -16.48 11.12 2.04
CA PHE A 104 -16.09 11.28 0.64
C PHE A 104 -14.83 10.46 0.33
N LYS A 105 -14.87 9.66 -0.74
CA LYS A 105 -13.64 9.04 -1.26
C LYS A 105 -12.74 10.13 -1.82
N VAL A 106 -11.47 10.10 -1.43
CA VAL A 106 -10.46 11.01 -1.97
C VAL A 106 -10.37 10.81 -3.48
N LYS A 107 -10.45 11.92 -4.21
CA LYS A 107 -10.24 11.96 -5.66
C LYS A 107 -8.82 12.41 -5.94
N ILE A 108 -8.10 11.61 -6.70
CA ILE A 108 -6.77 11.95 -7.19
C ILE A 108 -6.95 12.38 -8.65
N PRO A 109 -6.88 13.68 -8.96
CA PRO A 109 -7.19 14.18 -10.30
C PRO A 109 -6.08 13.86 -11.32
N ASP A 110 -4.85 13.67 -10.85
CA ASP A 110 -3.69 13.32 -11.67
C ASP A 110 -2.99 12.11 -11.04
N PHE A 111 -2.96 10.98 -11.74
CA PHE A 111 -2.37 9.74 -11.23
C PHE A 111 -0.88 9.91 -10.88
N ARG A 112 -0.20 10.87 -11.52
CA ARG A 112 1.23 11.12 -11.32
C ARG A 112 1.55 11.53 -9.89
N SER A 113 0.57 12.08 -9.16
CA SER A 113 0.71 12.41 -7.75
C SER A 113 0.84 11.19 -6.83
N MET A 114 0.60 9.98 -7.33
CA MET A 114 0.87 8.73 -6.61
C MET A 114 2.26 8.15 -6.90
N ILE A 115 2.98 8.68 -7.89
CA ILE A 115 4.27 8.16 -8.35
C ILE A 115 5.39 9.03 -7.77
N ASP A 116 6.35 8.40 -7.09
CA ASP A 116 7.57 9.05 -6.61
C ASP A 116 8.56 9.24 -7.76
N TYR A 117 8.91 8.16 -8.47
CA TYR A 117 9.81 8.24 -9.63
C TYR A 117 9.62 7.09 -10.61
N ILE A 118 10.19 7.27 -11.81
CA ILE A 118 10.20 6.26 -12.87
C ILE A 118 11.63 5.97 -13.30
N LEU A 119 11.97 4.70 -13.44
CA LEU A 119 13.23 4.23 -14.00
C LEU A 119 12.96 3.43 -15.27
N ILE A 120 13.83 3.55 -16.27
CA ILE A 120 13.67 2.87 -17.55
C ILE A 120 14.97 2.17 -17.95
N ASP A 121 14.81 0.92 -18.38
CA ASP A 121 15.83 0.10 -19.04
C ASP A 121 15.37 -0.15 -20.48
N THR A 122 16.20 0.20 -21.46
CA THR A 122 15.89 0.05 -22.89
C THR A 122 16.37 -1.27 -23.50
N ASN A 123 17.04 -2.12 -22.73
CA ASN A 123 17.56 -3.42 -23.17
C ASN A 123 17.56 -4.45 -22.03
N TYR A 124 16.40 -4.61 -21.40
CA TYR A 124 16.20 -5.46 -20.24
C TYR A 124 16.30 -6.95 -20.59
N ASP A 125 17.27 -7.65 -20.01
CA ASP A 125 17.52 -9.07 -20.25
C ASP A 125 16.57 -10.02 -19.48
N GLY A 126 15.68 -9.46 -18.64
CA GLY A 126 14.78 -10.24 -17.78
C GLY A 126 15.38 -10.66 -16.44
N LYS A 127 16.65 -10.32 -16.15
CA LYS A 127 17.38 -10.69 -14.93
C LYS A 127 17.86 -9.47 -14.15
N THR A 128 18.50 -8.52 -14.82
CA THR A 128 19.11 -7.35 -14.17
C THR A 128 18.60 -6.09 -14.84
N PHE A 129 17.98 -5.24 -14.02
CA PHE A 129 17.46 -3.96 -14.46
C PHE A 129 18.58 -2.91 -14.48
N HIS A 130 18.90 -2.39 -15.65
CA HIS A 130 19.91 -1.35 -15.84
C HIS A 130 19.24 -0.01 -16.10
N ILE A 131 19.45 0.94 -15.18
CA ILE A 131 18.85 2.27 -15.29
C ILE A 131 19.55 3.04 -16.42
N VAL A 132 18.84 3.25 -17.53
CA VAL A 132 19.28 4.09 -18.65
C VAL A 132 18.67 5.48 -18.54
N TYR A 133 17.47 5.59 -17.97
CA TYR A 133 16.79 6.85 -17.74
C TYR A 133 16.09 6.85 -16.37
N SER A 134 16.07 8.02 -15.73
CA SER A 134 15.47 8.24 -14.42
C SER A 134 14.66 9.53 -14.46
N ASP A 135 13.39 9.46 -14.08
CA ASP A 135 12.51 10.60 -13.88
C ASP A 135 12.21 10.75 -12.39
N VAL A 136 12.96 11.64 -11.74
CA VAL A 136 12.82 11.93 -10.31
C VAL A 136 12.42 13.40 -10.19
N PRO A 137 11.20 13.72 -9.72
CA PRO A 137 10.80 15.10 -9.44
C PRO A 137 11.77 15.79 -8.47
N GLU A 138 12.21 17.01 -8.80
CA GLU A 138 13.22 17.73 -7.99
C GLU A 138 12.62 18.44 -6.78
N LYS A 139 11.36 18.90 -6.91
CA LYS A 139 10.64 19.61 -5.85
C LYS A 139 9.38 18.84 -5.44
N LYS A 140 8.88 19.18 -4.26
CA LYS A 140 7.69 18.57 -3.67
C LYS A 140 6.44 18.61 -4.56
N ASP A 141 6.27 19.67 -5.34
CA ASP A 141 5.09 19.87 -6.18
C ASP A 141 5.33 19.47 -7.65
N ASP A 142 6.53 18.99 -7.97
CA ASP A 142 6.85 18.47 -9.30
C ASP A 142 6.25 17.07 -9.46
N LEU A 143 5.89 16.73 -10.70
CA LEU A 143 5.37 15.42 -11.08
C LEU A 143 6.27 14.82 -12.16
N ILE A 144 6.24 13.49 -12.30
CA ILE A 144 6.88 12.81 -13.42
C ILE A 144 6.32 13.32 -14.77
N LYS A 145 7.13 13.22 -15.82
CA LYS A 145 6.78 13.65 -17.19
C LYS A 145 5.66 12.80 -17.77
N GLY A 146 5.68 11.49 -17.51
CA GLY A 146 4.66 10.53 -17.95
C GLY A 146 4.82 10.07 -19.41
N LYS A 147 5.66 10.74 -20.20
CA LYS A 147 6.00 10.32 -21.56
C LYS A 147 7.49 10.50 -21.83
N TYR A 148 8.09 9.49 -22.43
CA TYR A 148 9.52 9.40 -22.69
C TYR A 148 9.80 8.94 -24.11
N GLU A 149 10.90 9.45 -24.65
CA GLU A 149 11.42 9.08 -25.96
C GLU A 149 12.91 8.78 -25.79
N LEU A 150 13.30 7.52 -25.97
CA LEU A 150 14.65 7.03 -25.70
C LEU A 150 15.19 6.30 -26.92
N GLU A 151 16.49 6.47 -27.19
CA GLU A 151 17.17 5.74 -28.26
C GLU A 151 17.25 4.25 -27.93
N ILE A 152 17.04 3.42 -28.96
CA ILE A 152 17.12 1.96 -28.85
C ILE A 152 17.93 1.38 -30.01
N PRO A 153 18.63 0.25 -29.80
CA PRO A 153 19.29 -0.48 -30.89
C PRO A 153 18.30 -0.81 -32.00
N ALA A 154 18.73 -0.93 -33.26
CA ALA A 154 17.84 -1.31 -34.38
C ALA A 154 17.34 -2.77 -34.32
N VAL A 155 17.82 -3.55 -33.36
CA VAL A 155 17.41 -4.94 -33.15
C VAL A 155 16.18 -5.00 -32.24
N LYS A 156 15.53 -6.16 -32.22
CA LYS A 156 14.44 -6.41 -31.27
C LYS A 156 14.98 -6.26 -29.84
N THR A 157 14.33 -5.44 -29.03
CA THR A 157 14.78 -5.14 -27.66
C THR A 157 13.61 -5.18 -26.69
N LYS A 158 13.90 -5.47 -25.42
CA LYS A 158 12.90 -5.47 -24.37
C LYS A 158 13.07 -4.22 -23.52
N ILE A 159 12.04 -3.38 -23.51
CA ILE A 159 11.98 -2.21 -22.65
C ILE A 159 11.38 -2.64 -21.33
N ALA A 160 11.94 -2.17 -20.22
CA ALA A 160 11.36 -2.29 -18.90
C ALA A 160 11.20 -0.92 -18.25
N VAL A 161 10.04 -0.70 -17.65
CA VAL A 161 9.67 0.52 -16.95
C VAL A 161 9.37 0.12 -15.52
N LYS A 162 10.18 0.63 -14.59
CA LYS A 162 9.93 0.52 -13.15
C LYS A 162 9.26 1.81 -12.70
N ILE A 163 8.10 1.68 -12.08
CA ILE A 163 7.37 2.79 -11.46
C ILE A 163 7.41 2.55 -9.96
N VAL A 164 7.77 3.57 -9.19
CA VAL A 164 7.80 3.52 -7.73
C VAL A 164 6.81 4.52 -7.18
N ASP A 165 5.92 4.08 -6.29
CA ASP A 165 4.90 4.92 -5.68
C ASP A 165 5.45 5.76 -4.51
N MET A 166 4.64 6.70 -4.02
CA MET A 166 5.01 7.57 -2.88
C MET A 166 5.23 6.83 -1.55
N LEU A 167 4.86 5.55 -1.46
CA LEU A 167 5.09 4.69 -0.30
C LEU A 167 6.28 3.74 -0.50
N GLY A 168 6.94 3.79 -1.66
CA GLY A 168 8.08 2.96 -2.03
C GLY A 168 7.71 1.60 -2.60
N GLU A 169 6.45 1.36 -2.94
CA GLU A 169 6.02 0.16 -3.65
C GLU A 169 6.48 0.22 -5.12
N GLU A 170 6.86 -0.94 -5.69
CA GLU A 170 7.39 -1.00 -7.05
C GLU A 170 6.57 -1.92 -7.95
N ILE A 171 6.33 -1.46 -9.18
CA ILE A 171 5.83 -2.29 -10.28
C ILE A 171 6.79 -2.23 -11.47
N LEU A 172 7.05 -3.39 -12.06
CA LEU A 172 7.88 -3.53 -13.26
C LEU A 172 7.02 -3.98 -14.44
N ILE A 173 6.94 -3.14 -15.47
CA ILE A 173 6.27 -3.47 -16.72
C ILE A 173 7.31 -3.61 -17.81
N SER A 174 7.23 -4.67 -18.62
CA SER A 174 8.15 -4.85 -19.73
C SER A 174 7.47 -5.29 -21.01
N LYS A 175 7.98 -4.83 -22.15
CA LYS A 175 7.48 -5.18 -23.48
C LYS A 175 8.63 -5.25 -24.48
N GLU A 176 8.56 -6.24 -25.34
CA GLU A 176 9.50 -6.42 -26.45
C GLU A 176 8.98 -5.68 -27.70
N ILE A 177 9.85 -4.87 -28.32
CA ILE A 177 9.57 -3.99 -29.47
C ILE A 177 10.68 -4.02 -30.54
#